data_AF-A0A7Y2XCE5-F1
#
_entry.id   AF-A0A7Y2XCE5-F1
#
_cell.length_a   1.000
_cell.length_b   1.000
_cell.length_c   1.000
_cell.angle_alpha   90.00
_cell.angle_beta   90.00
_cell.angle_gamma   90.00
#
_symmetry.space_group_name_H-M   'P 1'
#
loop_
_entity.id
_entity.type
_entity.pdbx_description
1 polymer ?
#
loop_
_entity_poly.entity_id
_entity_poly.type
_entity_poly.pdbx_seq_one_letter_code
_entity_poly.pdbx_strand_id
1 'polypeptide(L)' 'MGNWDDFYYEIHEEVTSLGLHHQFNNLVNKLNDQEIYQHQSIRDKWSVALNMIKNNEY' A
#
# COMPACT_ATOMS: atom_id res chain seq x y z
N MET A 1 -16.32 -9.01 10.93
CA MET A 1 -16.07 -7.67 10.36
C MET A 1 -14.61 -7.35 10.65
N GLY A 2 -13.73 -7.56 9.67
CA GLY A 2 -12.30 -7.28 9.84
C GLY A 2 -12.12 -5.78 10.07
N ASN A 3 -11.53 -5.43 11.22
CA ASN A 3 -11.29 -4.04 11.60
C ASN A 3 -10.25 -3.44 10.67
N TRP A 4 -10.48 -2.19 10.26
CA TRP A 4 -9.51 -1.40 9.51
C TRP A 4 -8.12 -1.39 10.16
N ASP A 5 -8.09 -1.38 11.50
CA ASP A 5 -6.90 -1.49 12.33
C ASP A 5 -6.08 -2.75 12.04
N ASP A 6 -6.74 -3.89 11.87
CA ASP A 6 -6.08 -5.18 11.65
C ASP A 6 -5.36 -5.20 10.29
N PHE A 7 -6.05 -4.71 9.25
CA PHE A 7 -5.47 -4.56 7.92
C PHE A 7 -4.31 -3.57 7.89
N TYR A 8 -4.47 -2.42 8.54
CA TYR A 8 -3.40 -1.42 8.64
C TYR A 8 -2.17 -2.01 9.33
N TYR A 9 -2.38 -2.71 10.46
CA TYR A 9 -1.31 -3.29 11.24
C TYR A 9 -0.58 -4.38 10.45
N GLU A 10 -1.31 -5.26 9.75
CA GLU A 10 -0.73 -6.31 8.90
C GLU A 10 0.13 -5.71 7.78
N ILE A 11 -0.39 -4.73 7.03
CA ILE A 11 0.39 -4.07 5.96
C ILE A 11 1.60 -3.32 6.54
N HIS A 12 1.41 -2.61 7.65
CA HIS A 12 2.49 -1.86 8.28
C HIS A 12 3.60 -2.79 8.77
N GLU A 13 3.25 -3.92 9.39
CA GLU A 13 4.20 -4.92 9.84
C GLU A 13 4.93 -5.56 8.66
N GLU A 14 4.23 -5.93 7.58
CA GLU A 14 4.82 -6.55 6.40
C GLU A 14 5.82 -5.59 5.70
N VAL A 15 5.40 -4.34 5.47
CA VAL A 15 6.23 -3.29 4.87
C VAL A 15 7.46 -2.95 5.74
N THR A 16 7.29 -2.95 7.07
CA THR A 16 8.37 -2.69 8.02
C THR A 16 9.36 -3.86 8.07
N SER A 17 8.85 -5.09 8.08
CA SER A 17 9.66 -6.32 8.06
C SER A 17 10.51 -6.41 6.79
N LEU A 18 9.98 -5.97 5.66
CA LEU A 18 10.71 -5.88 4.39
C LEU A 18 11.71 -4.71 4.34
N GLY A 19 11.62 -3.74 5.26
CA GLY A 19 12.44 -2.52 5.22
C GLY A 19 12.09 -1.59 4.06
N LEU A 20 10.90 -1.75 3.46
CA LEU A 20 10.49 -1.06 2.24
C LEU A 20 9.51 0.10 2.51
N HIS A 21 9.43 0.57 3.75
CA HIS A 21 8.52 1.63 4.19
C HIS A 21 8.59 2.89 3.31
N HIS A 22 9.79 3.30 2.93
CA HIS A 22 9.97 4.45 2.05
C HIS A 22 9.42 4.20 0.63
N GLN A 23 9.71 3.02 0.06
CA GLN A 23 9.22 2.66 -1.28
C GLN A 23 7.70 2.51 -1.30
N PHE A 24 7.14 1.88 -0.27
CA PHE A 24 5.70 1.76 -0.08
C PHE A 24 5.01 3.12 -0.03
N ASN A 25 5.51 4.03 0.81
CA ASN A 25 4.91 5.36 0.91
C ASN A 25 5.02 6.14 -0.40
N ASN A 26 6.12 5.98 -1.14
CA ASN A 26 6.28 6.60 -2.46
C ASN A 26 5.29 6.04 -3.49
N LEU A 27 5.09 4.72 -3.51
CA LEU A 27 4.09 4.07 -4.39
C LEU A 27 2.67 4.49 -4.04
N VAL A 28 2.31 4.51 -2.75
CA VAL A 28 0.99 5.00 -2.30
C VAL A 28 0.77 6.44 -2.75
N ASN A 29 1.80 7.30 -2.66
CA ASN A 29 1.69 8.68 -3.12
C ASN A 29 1.56 8.79 -4.65
N LYS A 30 2.33 7.99 -5.41
CA LYS A 30 2.17 7.89 -6.88
C LYS A 30 0.76 7.43 -7.26
N LEU A 31 0.21 6.42 -6.58
CA LEU A 31 -1.16 5.95 -6.79
C LEU A 31 -2.18 7.02 -6.43
N ASN A 32 -1.87 7.91 -5.49
CA ASN A 32 -2.77 9.01 -5.17
C ASN A 32 -2.80 10.10 -6.26
N ASP A 33 -1.69 10.29 -6.98
CA ASP A 33 -1.56 11.23 -8.09
C ASP A 33 -2.18 10.68 -9.39
N GLN A 34 -2.22 9.36 -9.56
CA GLN A 34 -2.81 8.73 -10.74
C GLN A 34 -4.34 8.83 -10.77
N GLU A 35 -4.86 9.43 -11.83
CA GLU A 35 -6.30 9.66 -12.07
C GLU A 35 -7.15 8.39 -11.98
N ILE A 36 -6.57 7.24 -12.35
CA ILE A 36 -7.21 5.92 -12.33
C ILE A 36 -7.46 5.44 -10.88
N TYR A 37 -6.54 5.76 -9.98
CA TYR A 37 -6.54 5.29 -8.59
C TYR A 37 -7.08 6.35 -7.63
N GLN A 38 -7.24 7.61 -8.05
CA GLN A 38 -7.72 8.70 -7.20
C GLN A 38 -9.05 8.37 -6.50
N HIS A 39 -9.95 7.68 -7.20
CA HIS A 39 -11.28 7.29 -6.73
C HIS A 39 -11.28 6.02 -5.87
N GLN A 40 -10.14 5.30 -5.83
CA GLN A 40 -10.02 4.11 -5.01
C GLN A 40 -9.84 4.46 -3.53
N SER A 41 -10.36 3.56 -2.69
CA SER A 41 -10.15 3.65 -1.26
C SER A 41 -8.66 3.54 -0.93
N ILE A 42 -8.24 4.17 0.16
CA ILE A 42 -6.89 4.04 0.72
C ILE A 42 -6.50 2.57 0.90
N ARG A 43 -7.47 1.70 1.23
CA ARG A 43 -7.26 0.26 1.36
C ARG A 43 -6.76 -0.39 0.08
N ASP A 44 -7.43 -0.06 -1.01
CA ASP A 44 -7.15 -0.59 -2.34
C ASP A 44 -5.79 -0.10 -2.80
N LYS A 45 -5.52 1.22 -2.65
CA LYS A 45 -4.22 1.82 -2.93
C LYS A 45 -3.08 1.13 -2.16
N TRP A 46 -3.29 0.83 -0.89
CA TRP A 46 -2.31 0.15 -0.04
C TRP A 46 -2.10 -1.29 -0.45
N SER A 47 -3.19 -2.00 -0.78
CA SER A 47 -3.11 -3.38 -1.28
C SER A 47 -2.38 -3.45 -2.63
N VAL A 48 -2.63 -2.50 -3.52
CA VAL A 48 -1.96 -2.39 -4.83
C VAL A 48 -0.48 -2.06 -4.64
N ALA A 49 -0.15 -1.08 -3.79
CA ALA A 49 1.23 -0.73 -3.48
C ALA A 49 2.00 -1.93 -2.88
N LEU A 50 1.39 -2.65 -1.95
CA LEU A 50 1.98 -3.86 -1.36
C LEU A 50 2.21 -4.94 -2.43
N ASN A 51 1.22 -5.17 -3.31
CA ASN A 51 1.34 -6.14 -4.38
C ASN A 51 2.45 -5.75 -5.38
N MET A 52 2.57 -4.48 -5.76
CA MET A 52 3.64 -3.99 -6.63
C MET A 52 5.03 -4.21 -6.01
N ILE A 53 5.17 -3.97 -4.71
CA ILE A 53 6.43 -4.23 -4.00
C ILE A 53 6.77 -5.72 -4.00
N LYS A 54 5.79 -6.59 -3.71
CA LYS A 54 6.00 -8.04 -3.68
C LYS A 54 6.33 -8.62 -5.06
N ASN A 55 5.77 -8.05 -6.12
CA ASN A 55 6.04 -8.45 -7.50
C ASN A 55 7.23 -7.71 -8.13
N ASN A 56 7.86 -6.77 -7.41
CA ASN A 56 8.96 -5.95 -7.87
C ASN A 56 8.64 -5.11 -9.13
N GLU A 57 7.37 -4.72 -9.29
CA GLU A 57 6.81 -3.98 -10.44
C GLU A 57 6.63 -2.48 -10.10
N TYR A 58 7.71 -1.78 -9.76
CA TYR A 58 7.68 -0.38 -9.28
C TYR A 58 8.51 0.62 -10.09
#